data_AF-A0A1E5RZ92-F1
#
_entry.id   AF-A0A1E5RZ92-F1
#
_cell.length_a   1.000
_cell.length_b   1.000
_cell.length_c   1.000
_cell.angle_alpha   90.00
_cell.angle_beta   90.00
_cell.angle_gamma   90.00
#
_symmetry.space_group_name_H-M   'P 1'
#
loop_
_entity.id
_entity.type
_entity.pdbx_description
1 polymer ?
#
loop_
_entity_poly.entity_id
_entity_poly.type
_entity_poly.pdbx_seq_one_letter_code
_entity_poly.pdbx_strand_id
1 'polypeptide(L)'
;MAPFYTNRLLIIAYIATRYVLFPHLLKMFNAEQMMLQYIDVLFNTPFISYKTLKECILFTQFKNNGSNLNQMPLYVSLFANIPEQLHFYMFAIIDVLTLLYFLRLDLSHFVSTSLKTKFWIYTLNPLTFLGLIMQTQFVFTQFFIIVALYYCLNYKANKNGIYKAAISIAMATYLDIYNIGLSLVCLNFFITLKQKKQYAICFISALTSMYGVSYLINPNFIDNVILSSVLFKEQYPNIGLWWYFFTEMFQEYRNFFKFVFNGYCYIFVIPIFLRFKSYPLQAAMILFTWITMFKPYPTVGELGFILTAFVSWFDMNVIENKLIMGLLVMHSLVLLPVFYHLWITVGSGNSNFFYAMTLVYVIGLALVLLGMIKSLLYKEYITINCDDDNNEDSTSGKKLNLVCV
;
A
#
# COMPACT_ATOMS: atom_id res chain seq x y z
N MET A 1 16.31 17.28 -18.98
CA MET A 1 17.21 16.31 -18.30
C MET A 1 18.30 17.08 -17.58
N ALA A 2 18.06 17.49 -16.33
CA ALA A 2 19.12 18.07 -15.51
C ALA A 2 19.99 16.93 -14.93
N PRO A 3 21.32 17.07 -14.92
CA PRO A 3 22.22 15.96 -14.64
C PRO A 3 22.18 15.56 -13.16
N PHE A 4 22.17 14.24 -12.96
CA PHE A 4 22.21 13.52 -11.68
C PHE A 4 23.57 13.72 -10.96
N TYR A 5 23.98 14.96 -10.68
CA TYR A 5 25.17 15.25 -9.86
C TYR A 5 24.78 15.24 -8.38
N THR A 6 24.67 14.03 -7.86
CA THR A 6 24.97 13.65 -6.48
C THR A 6 25.87 12.44 -6.64
N ASN A 7 27.07 12.46 -6.05
CA ASN A 7 28.17 11.50 -6.28
C ASN A 7 27.63 10.11 -6.64
N ARG A 8 27.80 9.65 -7.90
CA ARG A 8 27.35 8.32 -8.33
C ARG A 8 27.84 7.24 -7.36
N LEU A 9 29.04 7.45 -6.82
CA LEU A 9 29.65 6.70 -5.73
C LEU A 9 28.78 6.62 -4.47
N LEU A 10 28.14 7.70 -4.04
CA LEU A 10 27.30 7.76 -2.84
C LEU A 10 25.98 6.99 -3.07
N ILE A 11 25.40 7.09 -4.27
CA ILE A 11 24.22 6.31 -4.66
C ILE A 11 24.56 4.82 -4.73
N ILE A 12 25.68 4.46 -5.38
CA ILE A 12 26.13 3.07 -5.49
C ILE A 12 26.47 2.51 -4.11
N ALA A 13 27.18 3.25 -3.28
CA ALA A 13 27.49 2.86 -1.91
C ALA A 13 26.20 2.67 -1.10
N TYR A 14 25.23 3.57 -1.21
CA TYR A 14 23.96 3.43 -0.51
C TYR A 14 23.16 2.21 -0.96
N ILE A 15 23.02 1.98 -2.28
CA ILE A 15 22.36 0.79 -2.83
C ILE A 15 23.09 -0.48 -2.37
N ALA A 16 24.41 -0.51 -2.42
CA ALA A 16 25.21 -1.63 -1.92
C ALA A 16 24.99 -1.84 -0.41
N THR A 17 24.91 -0.77 0.38
CA THR A 17 24.62 -0.90 1.81
C THR A 17 23.22 -1.44 2.07
N ARG A 18 22.19 -0.90 1.40
CA ARG A 18 20.78 -1.26 1.60
C ARG A 18 20.49 -2.70 1.19
N TYR A 19 21.00 -3.15 0.04
CA TYR A 19 20.63 -4.46 -0.52
C TYR A 19 21.65 -5.58 -0.28
N VAL A 20 22.90 -5.24 0.12
CA VAL A 20 23.96 -6.24 0.33
C VAL A 20 24.49 -6.21 1.76
N LEU A 21 25.00 -5.07 2.23
CA LEU A 21 25.69 -4.99 3.51
C LEU A 21 24.74 -5.21 4.71
N PHE A 22 23.61 -4.49 4.77
CA PHE A 22 22.67 -4.62 5.88
C PHE A 22 22.03 -6.01 5.97
N PRO A 23 21.52 -6.61 4.89
CA PRO A 23 21.00 -7.98 4.94
C PRO A 23 22.06 -8.99 5.38
N HIS A 24 23.31 -8.83 4.94
CA HIS A 24 24.40 -9.70 5.37
C HIS A 24 24.73 -9.55 6.86
N LEU A 25 24.78 -8.32 7.36
CA LEU A 25 24.98 -8.04 8.80
C LEU A 25 23.83 -8.60 9.64
N LEU A 26 22.58 -8.43 9.21
CA LEU A 26 21.42 -8.95 9.94
C LEU A 26 21.45 -10.48 10.06
N LYS A 27 21.88 -11.18 9.00
CA LYS A 27 22.13 -12.63 9.04
C LYS A 27 23.28 -12.98 9.96
N MET A 28 24.39 -12.25 9.90
CA MET A 28 25.58 -12.49 10.73
C MET A 28 25.27 -12.38 12.23
N PHE A 29 24.43 -11.43 12.64
CA PHE A 29 24.04 -11.23 14.04
C PHE A 29 22.77 -11.98 14.45
N ASN A 30 22.20 -12.82 13.57
CA ASN A 30 20.91 -13.50 13.79
C ASN A 30 19.78 -12.54 14.21
N ALA A 31 19.89 -11.28 13.78
CA ALA A 31 18.96 -10.21 14.12
C ALA A 31 17.59 -10.41 13.45
N GLU A 32 17.52 -11.26 12.41
CA GLU A 32 16.26 -11.69 11.81
C GLU A 32 15.34 -12.36 12.84
N GLN A 33 15.87 -13.25 13.70
CA GLN A 33 15.07 -13.91 14.74
C GLN A 33 14.59 -12.92 15.80
N MET A 34 15.43 -11.96 16.19
CA MET A 34 15.02 -10.89 17.09
C MET A 34 13.96 -9.99 16.45
N MET A 35 14.13 -9.56 15.20
CA MET A 35 13.12 -8.75 14.52
C MET A 35 11.79 -9.49 14.37
N LEU A 36 11.81 -10.78 14.06
CA LEU A 36 10.61 -11.64 14.04
C LEU A 36 9.96 -11.77 15.42
N GLN A 37 10.70 -11.62 16.52
CA GLN A 37 10.10 -11.69 17.85
C GLN A 37 9.35 -10.40 18.22
N TYR A 38 9.86 -9.24 17.81
CA TYR A 38 9.36 -7.93 18.28
C TYR A 38 8.46 -7.19 17.28
N ILE A 39 8.71 -7.35 15.98
CA ILE A 39 8.16 -6.48 14.93
C ILE A 39 7.27 -7.27 13.94
N ASP A 40 7.27 -8.60 14.00
CA ASP A 40 6.52 -9.48 13.08
C ASP A 40 5.05 -9.08 12.92
N VAL A 41 4.38 -8.80 14.02
CA VAL A 41 2.94 -8.42 14.07
C VAL A 41 2.62 -7.14 13.31
N LEU A 42 3.63 -6.29 13.12
CA LEU A 42 3.48 -5.01 12.44
C LEU A 42 3.57 -5.16 10.91
N PHE A 43 4.32 -6.15 10.42
CA PHE A 43 4.63 -6.31 9.00
C PHE A 43 4.00 -7.55 8.38
N ASN A 44 3.85 -8.61 9.16
CA ASN A 44 3.40 -9.91 8.72
C ASN A 44 1.97 -10.18 9.17
N THR A 45 1.23 -10.77 8.26
CA THR A 45 -0.11 -11.31 8.49
C THR A 45 -0.13 -12.71 7.91
N PRO A 46 -1.11 -13.55 8.28
CA PRO A 46 -1.15 -14.92 7.78
C PRO A 46 -1.16 -15.02 6.23
N PHE A 47 -1.69 -14.00 5.57
CA PHE A 47 -1.82 -13.94 4.11
C PHE A 47 -0.62 -13.30 3.38
N ILE A 48 0.26 -12.59 4.09
CA ILE A 48 1.32 -11.75 3.48
C ILE A 48 2.74 -12.20 3.87
N SER A 49 2.88 -12.96 4.96
CA SER A 49 4.19 -13.27 5.54
C SER A 49 5.07 -14.19 4.68
N TYR A 50 6.39 -14.02 4.76
CA TYR A 50 7.32 -14.94 4.11
C TYR A 50 7.31 -16.34 4.75
N LYS A 51 7.01 -16.44 6.04
CA LYS A 51 6.87 -17.73 6.74
C LYS A 51 5.74 -18.56 6.13
N THR A 52 4.55 -17.97 5.95
CA THR A 52 3.42 -18.67 5.34
C THR A 52 3.68 -19.00 3.87
N LEU A 53 4.48 -18.20 3.15
CA LEU A 53 4.95 -18.56 1.81
C LEU A 53 5.81 -19.84 1.83
N LYS A 54 6.79 -19.93 2.74
CA LYS A 54 7.63 -21.14 2.85
C LYS A 54 6.81 -22.38 3.19
N GLU A 55 5.86 -22.24 4.12
CA GLU A 55 4.94 -23.32 4.47
C GLU A 55 4.12 -23.75 3.26
N CYS A 56 3.57 -22.80 2.50
CA CYS A 56 2.85 -23.07 1.25
C CYS A 56 3.72 -23.82 0.22
N ILE A 57 4.98 -23.41 0.03
CA ILE A 57 5.91 -24.09 -0.89
C ILE A 57 6.19 -25.52 -0.42
N LEU A 58 6.42 -25.72 0.88
CA LEU A 58 6.63 -27.05 1.45
C LEU A 58 5.40 -27.95 1.25
N PHE A 59 4.18 -27.41 1.45
CA PHE A 59 2.95 -28.16 1.20
C PHE A 59 2.77 -28.55 -0.27
N THR A 60 3.23 -27.73 -1.22
CA THR A 60 3.22 -28.12 -2.64
C THR A 60 4.19 -29.27 -2.95
N GLN A 61 5.24 -29.47 -2.15
CA GLN A 61 6.28 -30.48 -2.37
C GLN A 61 5.99 -31.82 -1.68
N PHE A 62 5.43 -31.84 -0.46
CA PHE A 62 5.50 -33.04 0.40
C PHE A 62 4.18 -33.84 0.63
N LYS A 63 2.98 -33.31 0.33
CA LYS A 63 1.66 -34.00 0.14
C LYS A 63 0.45 -33.20 0.67
N ASN A 64 -0.68 -33.45 0.01
CA ASN A 64 -2.11 -33.21 0.34
C ASN A 64 -2.75 -31.86 -0.06
N ASN A 65 -3.55 -31.95 -1.14
CA ASN A 65 -4.75 -31.19 -1.54
C ASN A 65 -4.73 -29.66 -1.58
N GLY A 66 -3.63 -28.97 -1.26
CA GLY A 66 -3.59 -27.50 -1.24
C GLY A 66 -4.62 -26.88 -0.27
N SER A 67 -5.26 -27.68 0.58
CA SER A 67 -6.41 -27.27 1.39
C SER A 67 -6.06 -26.28 2.48
N ASN A 68 -4.77 -26.00 2.70
CA ASN A 68 -4.28 -25.07 3.71
C ASN A 68 -3.35 -23.99 3.10
N LEU A 69 -3.44 -23.72 1.80
CA LEU A 69 -2.69 -22.60 1.21
C LEU A 69 -3.35 -21.27 1.61
N ASN A 70 -2.70 -20.55 2.52
CA ASN A 70 -3.11 -19.22 2.97
C ASN A 70 -2.54 -18.09 2.09
N GLN A 71 -1.95 -18.42 0.93
CA GLN A 71 -1.45 -17.47 -0.05
C GLN A 71 -1.95 -17.75 -1.45
N MET A 72 -1.90 -16.71 -2.29
CA MET A 72 -2.39 -16.78 -3.66
C MET A 72 -1.60 -17.82 -4.50
N PRO A 73 -2.26 -18.78 -5.17
CA PRO A 73 -1.59 -19.89 -5.84
C PRO A 73 -0.54 -19.49 -6.88
N LEU A 74 -0.77 -18.42 -7.65
CA LEU A 74 0.21 -17.92 -8.63
C LEU A 74 1.45 -17.31 -7.97
N TYR A 75 1.28 -16.72 -6.78
CA TYR A 75 2.39 -16.19 -6.01
C TYR A 75 3.24 -17.32 -5.43
N VAL A 76 2.58 -18.35 -4.87
CA VAL A 76 3.24 -19.56 -4.37
C VAL A 76 3.97 -20.29 -5.50
N SER A 77 3.34 -20.46 -6.67
CA SER A 77 3.95 -21.18 -7.80
C SER A 77 5.17 -20.43 -8.38
N LEU A 78 5.15 -19.09 -8.37
CA LEU A 78 6.31 -18.28 -8.76
C LEU A 78 7.53 -18.58 -7.86
N PHE A 79 7.33 -18.60 -6.54
CA PHE A 79 8.42 -18.84 -5.60
C PHE A 79 8.79 -20.32 -5.44
N ALA A 80 7.86 -21.26 -5.68
CA ALA A 80 8.17 -22.69 -5.69
C ALA A 80 9.20 -23.06 -6.78
N ASN A 81 9.25 -22.29 -7.87
CA ASN A 81 10.20 -22.47 -8.97
C ASN A 81 11.55 -21.77 -8.75
N ILE A 82 11.69 -20.97 -7.69
CA ILE A 82 12.91 -20.22 -7.39
C ILE A 82 13.60 -20.91 -6.20
N PRO A 83 14.92 -21.14 -6.25
CA PRO A 83 15.66 -21.62 -5.09
C PRO A 83 15.53 -20.65 -3.90
N GLU A 84 15.35 -21.19 -2.68
CA GLU A 84 15.12 -20.38 -1.48
C GLU A 84 16.20 -19.31 -1.24
N GLN A 85 17.46 -19.65 -1.54
CA GLN A 85 18.61 -18.75 -1.44
C GLN A 85 18.47 -17.48 -2.30
N LEU A 86 17.66 -17.54 -3.36
CA LEU A 86 17.42 -16.45 -4.30
C LEU A 86 16.17 -15.63 -3.97
N HIS A 87 15.33 -16.07 -3.02
CA HIS A 87 14.07 -15.38 -2.70
C HIS A 87 14.34 -13.92 -2.33
N PHE A 88 15.29 -13.64 -1.44
CA PHE A 88 15.60 -12.27 -1.01
C PHE A 88 15.98 -11.35 -2.18
N TYR A 89 16.81 -11.83 -3.10
CA TYR A 89 17.23 -11.05 -4.26
C TYR A 89 16.05 -10.74 -5.20
N MET A 90 15.06 -11.63 -5.29
CA MET A 90 13.83 -11.34 -6.03
C MET A 90 13.06 -10.16 -5.42
N PHE A 91 12.89 -10.13 -4.09
CA PHE A 91 12.28 -8.98 -3.40
C PHE A 91 13.11 -7.70 -3.61
N ALA A 92 14.44 -7.78 -3.53
CA ALA A 92 15.33 -6.65 -3.77
C ALA A 92 15.21 -6.09 -5.19
N ILE A 93 15.13 -6.95 -6.21
CA ILE A 93 14.91 -6.53 -7.60
C ILE A 93 13.56 -5.81 -7.73
N ILE A 94 12.50 -6.34 -7.12
CA ILE A 94 11.18 -5.72 -7.16
C ILE A 94 11.17 -4.37 -6.43
N ASP A 95 11.85 -4.23 -5.29
CA ASP A 95 11.98 -2.94 -4.58
C ASP A 95 12.75 -1.91 -5.42
N VAL A 96 13.85 -2.31 -6.07
CA VAL A 96 14.60 -1.43 -6.99
C VAL A 96 13.75 -1.00 -8.18
N LEU A 97 13.00 -1.93 -8.79
CA LEU A 97 12.08 -1.59 -9.87
C LEU A 97 10.99 -0.64 -9.39
N THR A 98 10.46 -0.86 -8.19
CA THR A 98 9.47 0.01 -7.55
C THR A 98 10.00 1.43 -7.41
N LEU A 99 11.23 1.59 -6.89
CA LEU A 99 11.92 2.87 -6.82
C LEU A 99 12.08 3.52 -8.21
N LEU A 100 12.50 2.76 -9.23
CA LEU A 100 12.69 3.30 -10.59
C LEU A 100 11.39 3.83 -11.20
N TYR A 101 10.27 3.11 -11.03
CA TYR A 101 8.97 3.60 -11.50
C TYR A 101 8.47 4.76 -10.64
N PHE A 102 8.68 4.73 -9.32
CA PHE A 102 8.31 5.82 -8.42
C PHE A 102 8.99 7.13 -8.79
N LEU A 103 10.29 7.10 -9.13
CA LEU A 103 11.03 8.28 -9.56
C LEU A 103 10.54 8.86 -10.88
N ARG A 104 9.98 8.02 -11.77
CA ARG A 104 9.43 8.44 -13.06
C ARG A 104 7.98 8.92 -12.97
N LEU A 105 7.35 8.83 -11.79
CA LEU A 105 6.04 9.43 -11.55
C LEU A 105 6.23 10.94 -11.37
N ASP A 106 6.15 11.67 -12.48
CA ASP A 106 6.16 13.12 -12.48
C ASP A 106 4.76 13.69 -12.40
N LEU A 107 4.57 14.57 -11.44
CA LEU A 107 3.38 15.38 -11.23
C LEU A 107 3.60 16.75 -11.88
N SER A 108 2.51 17.42 -12.26
CA SER A 108 2.59 18.79 -12.77
C SER A 108 3.27 19.74 -11.77
N HIS A 109 3.94 20.76 -12.32
CA HIS A 109 4.98 21.60 -11.71
C HIS A 109 4.73 22.21 -10.32
N PHE A 110 3.48 22.29 -9.83
CA PHE A 110 3.15 23.00 -8.59
C PHE A 110 3.46 22.23 -7.29
N VAL A 111 3.52 20.90 -7.30
CA VAL A 111 3.61 20.11 -6.05
C VAL A 111 4.72 19.06 -6.07
N SER A 112 5.28 18.75 -7.25
CA SER A 112 6.26 17.67 -7.36
C SER A 112 7.58 18.03 -6.66
N THR A 113 7.91 17.29 -5.61
CA THR A 113 9.26 17.31 -5.04
C THR A 113 10.30 16.95 -6.10
N SER A 114 11.52 17.47 -5.97
CA SER A 114 12.61 17.18 -6.91
C SER A 114 12.87 15.66 -7.02
N LEU A 115 13.38 15.20 -8.16
CA LEU A 115 13.69 13.77 -8.36
C LEU A 115 14.71 13.27 -7.31
N LYS A 116 15.66 14.12 -6.92
CA LYS A 116 16.63 13.85 -5.84
C LYS A 116 15.93 13.63 -4.50
N THR A 117 14.98 14.48 -4.14
CA THR A 117 14.23 14.34 -2.88
C THR A 117 13.35 13.09 -2.89
N LYS A 118 12.67 12.77 -4.00
CA LYS A 118 11.90 11.52 -4.12
C LYS A 118 12.75 10.28 -3.89
N PHE A 119 13.97 10.26 -4.45
CA PHE A 119 14.93 9.17 -4.24
C PHE A 119 15.22 9.01 -2.75
N TRP A 120 15.66 10.08 -2.09
CA TRP A 120 16.01 10.04 -0.68
C TRP A 120 14.83 9.69 0.23
N ILE A 121 13.62 10.21 -0.06
CA ILE A 121 12.41 9.89 0.71
C ILE A 121 12.11 8.39 0.64
N TYR A 122 12.15 7.79 -0.54
CA TYR A 122 11.90 6.35 -0.68
C TYR A 122 13.00 5.52 -0.02
N THR A 123 14.26 5.87 -0.29
CA THR A 123 15.39 5.07 0.17
C THR A 123 15.62 5.19 1.67
N LEU A 124 15.45 6.37 2.26
CA LEU A 124 15.65 6.55 3.71
C LEU A 124 14.43 6.16 4.54
N ASN A 125 13.31 5.78 3.91
CA ASN A 125 12.15 5.31 4.66
C ASN A 125 12.45 3.95 5.32
N PRO A 126 12.51 3.89 6.66
CA PRO A 126 12.82 2.66 7.37
C PRO A 126 11.69 1.63 7.22
N LEU A 127 10.44 2.04 7.00
CA LEU A 127 9.30 1.12 6.92
C LEU A 127 9.30 0.33 5.62
N THR A 128 9.62 0.97 4.49
CA THR A 128 9.74 0.25 3.20
C THR A 128 10.94 -0.70 3.23
N PHE A 129 12.04 -0.27 3.87
CA PHE A 129 13.22 -1.10 4.04
C PHE A 129 12.98 -2.31 4.96
N LEU A 130 12.29 -2.12 6.09
CA LEU A 130 11.91 -3.22 6.98
C LEU A 130 10.94 -4.18 6.29
N GLY A 131 9.99 -3.69 5.49
CA GLY A 131 9.12 -4.54 4.68
C GLY A 131 9.89 -5.42 3.68
N LEU A 132 10.95 -4.88 3.08
CA LEU A 132 11.87 -5.63 2.22
C LEU A 132 12.65 -6.71 3.00
N ILE A 133 13.23 -6.37 4.15
CA ILE A 133 13.97 -7.34 4.97
C ILE A 133 13.06 -8.47 5.44
N MET A 134 11.82 -8.14 5.83
CA MET A 134 10.80 -9.13 6.23
C MET A 134 10.21 -9.91 5.05
N GLN A 135 10.57 -9.57 3.81
CA GLN A 135 10.14 -10.24 2.58
C GLN A 135 8.61 -10.35 2.47
N THR A 136 7.90 -9.28 2.84
CA THR A 136 6.44 -9.26 2.83
C THR A 136 5.90 -9.26 1.40
N GLN A 137 4.79 -9.96 1.15
CA GLN A 137 4.09 -9.92 -0.15
C GLN A 137 3.73 -8.47 -0.54
N PHE A 138 3.64 -7.55 0.44
CA PHE A 138 3.35 -6.14 0.18
C PHE A 138 4.36 -5.47 -0.76
N VAL A 139 5.62 -5.91 -0.78
CA VAL A 139 6.63 -5.40 -1.74
C VAL A 139 6.17 -5.57 -3.19
N PHE A 140 5.51 -6.70 -3.49
CA PHE A 140 4.94 -6.96 -4.81
C PHE A 140 3.65 -6.15 -5.06
N THR A 141 2.74 -6.05 -4.09
CA THR A 141 1.53 -5.23 -4.27
C THR A 141 1.88 -3.76 -4.50
N GLN A 142 2.84 -3.23 -3.74
CA GLN A 142 3.32 -1.86 -3.89
C GLN A 142 3.92 -1.63 -5.29
N PHE A 143 4.76 -2.56 -5.77
CA PHE A 143 5.31 -2.52 -7.12
C PHE A 143 4.20 -2.42 -8.18
N PHE A 144 3.22 -3.32 -8.13
CA PHE A 144 2.15 -3.35 -9.13
C PHE A 144 1.24 -2.12 -9.09
N ILE A 145 0.97 -1.55 -7.90
CA ILE A 145 0.25 -0.29 -7.76
C ILE A 145 1.03 0.86 -8.42
N ILE A 146 2.33 1.01 -8.13
CA ILE A 146 3.17 2.07 -8.70
C ILE A 146 3.29 1.93 -10.23
N VAL A 147 3.48 0.71 -10.73
CA VAL A 147 3.56 0.44 -12.18
C VAL A 147 2.23 0.77 -12.86
N ALA A 148 1.09 0.41 -12.26
CA ALA A 148 -0.22 0.76 -12.76
C ALA A 148 -0.40 2.28 -12.88
N LEU A 149 -0.08 3.02 -11.81
CA LEU A 149 -0.17 4.48 -11.78
C LEU A 149 0.77 5.13 -12.81
N TYR A 150 1.97 4.59 -13.00
CA TYR A 150 2.93 5.08 -14.00
C TYR A 150 2.40 4.94 -15.43
N TYR A 151 1.89 3.76 -15.79
CA TYR A 151 1.33 3.53 -17.11
C TYR A 151 0.01 4.28 -17.33
N CYS A 152 -0.79 4.48 -16.28
CA CYS A 152 -1.98 5.34 -16.31
C CYS A 152 -1.62 6.79 -16.61
N LEU A 153 -0.60 7.36 -15.96
CA LEU A 153 -0.13 8.72 -16.25
C LEU A 153 0.46 8.86 -17.65
N ASN A 154 1.34 7.92 -18.02
CA ASN A 154 2.10 7.98 -19.28
C ASN A 154 1.46 7.18 -20.42
N TYR A 155 0.13 7.03 -20.40
CA TYR A 155 -0.59 6.17 -21.35
C TYR A 155 -0.50 6.66 -22.80
N LYS A 156 -0.33 7.97 -23.01
CA LYS A 156 -0.17 8.57 -24.35
C LYS A 156 1.21 8.32 -24.96
N ALA A 157 2.25 8.32 -24.12
CA ALA A 157 3.64 8.15 -24.56
C ALA A 157 3.99 6.68 -24.82
N ASN A 158 3.35 5.75 -24.10
CA ASN A 158 3.65 4.33 -24.19
C ASN A 158 2.66 3.60 -25.10
N LYS A 159 3.17 2.95 -26.15
CA LYS A 159 2.40 1.96 -26.91
C LYS A 159 1.90 0.87 -25.93
N ASN A 160 0.59 0.63 -25.92
CA ASN A 160 -0.10 -0.30 -25.01
C ASN A 160 -0.10 0.09 -23.53
N GLY A 161 0.13 1.37 -23.18
CA GLY A 161 0.12 1.83 -21.78
C GLY A 161 -1.18 1.50 -21.03
N ILE A 162 -2.33 1.59 -21.71
CA ILE A 162 -3.65 1.26 -21.14
C ILE A 162 -3.72 -0.19 -20.68
N TYR A 163 -3.28 -1.14 -21.52
CA TYR A 163 -3.30 -2.56 -21.21
C TYR A 163 -2.30 -2.91 -20.11
N LYS A 164 -1.10 -2.33 -20.15
CA LYS A 164 -0.09 -2.52 -19.09
C LYS A 164 -0.58 -2.00 -17.74
N ALA A 165 -1.26 -0.85 -17.71
CA ALA A 165 -1.86 -0.33 -16.49
C ALA A 165 -2.95 -1.27 -15.95
N ALA A 166 -3.86 -1.73 -16.83
CA ALA A 166 -4.95 -2.64 -16.47
C ALA A 166 -4.44 -3.97 -15.90
N ILE A 167 -3.43 -4.59 -16.54
CA ILE A 167 -2.82 -5.84 -16.07
C ILE A 167 -2.09 -5.62 -14.73
N SER A 168 -1.38 -4.49 -14.58
CA SER A 168 -0.64 -4.20 -13.34
C SER A 168 -1.57 -4.01 -12.17
N ILE A 169 -2.65 -3.24 -12.31
CA ILE A 169 -3.63 -3.11 -11.22
C ILE A 169 -4.36 -4.44 -10.97
N ALA A 170 -4.63 -5.25 -12.02
CA ALA A 170 -5.24 -6.57 -11.86
C ALA A 170 -4.37 -7.48 -11.00
N MET A 171 -3.04 -7.43 -11.18
CA MET A 171 -2.08 -8.15 -10.36
C MET A 171 -2.08 -7.66 -8.90
N ALA A 172 -2.16 -6.33 -8.68
CA ALA A 172 -2.28 -5.78 -7.33
C ALA A 172 -3.59 -6.21 -6.64
N THR A 173 -4.71 -6.26 -7.37
CA THR A 173 -6.01 -6.72 -6.86
C THR A 173 -6.07 -8.22 -6.64
N TYR A 174 -5.33 -8.99 -7.44
CA TYR A 174 -5.21 -10.42 -7.26
C TYR A 174 -4.48 -10.75 -5.94
N LEU A 175 -3.41 -10.02 -5.63
CA LEU A 175 -2.64 -10.20 -4.40
C LEU A 175 -3.34 -9.66 -3.15
N ASP A 176 -4.07 -8.54 -3.28
CA ASP A 176 -4.90 -7.97 -2.21
C ASP A 176 -6.22 -7.44 -2.80
N ILE A 177 -7.31 -8.14 -2.50
CA ILE A 177 -8.65 -7.89 -3.05
C ILE A 177 -9.17 -6.48 -2.76
N TYR A 178 -8.72 -5.87 -1.67
CA TYR A 178 -9.16 -4.53 -1.27
C TYR A 178 -8.72 -3.44 -2.25
N ASN A 179 -7.70 -3.71 -3.06
CA ASN A 179 -7.24 -2.78 -4.11
C ASN A 179 -8.24 -2.63 -5.27
N ILE A 180 -9.34 -3.39 -5.32
CA ILE A 180 -10.30 -3.33 -6.45
C ILE A 180 -10.87 -1.92 -6.65
N GLY A 181 -11.06 -1.17 -5.56
CA GLY A 181 -11.50 0.23 -5.61
C GLY A 181 -10.53 1.15 -6.35
N LEU A 182 -9.21 0.88 -6.28
CA LEU A 182 -8.20 1.67 -6.99
C LEU A 182 -8.33 1.53 -8.51
N SER A 183 -8.77 0.37 -9.01
CA SER A 183 -9.00 0.17 -10.44
C SER A 183 -10.08 1.12 -10.97
N LEU A 184 -11.10 1.44 -10.16
CA LEU A 184 -12.11 2.43 -10.53
C LEU A 184 -11.49 3.82 -10.64
N VAL A 185 -10.68 4.24 -9.66
CA VAL A 185 -9.99 5.54 -9.69
C VAL A 185 -9.05 5.66 -10.89
N CYS A 186 -8.41 4.57 -11.29
CA CYS A 186 -7.54 4.53 -12.46
C CYS A 186 -8.27 4.85 -13.78
N LEU A 187 -9.60 4.69 -13.86
CA LEU A 187 -10.37 5.09 -15.04
C LEU A 187 -10.37 6.61 -15.27
N ASN A 188 -10.11 7.42 -14.24
CA ASN A 188 -10.07 8.88 -14.37
C ASN A 188 -8.85 9.40 -15.12
N PHE A 189 -7.79 8.59 -15.28
CA PHE A 189 -6.64 8.96 -16.12
C PHE A 189 -7.00 8.98 -17.62
N PHE A 190 -8.02 8.23 -18.04
CA PHE A 190 -8.39 8.13 -19.44
C PHE A 190 -9.50 9.11 -19.81
N ILE A 191 -9.30 9.86 -20.89
CA ILE A 191 -10.23 10.91 -21.31
C ILE A 191 -11.39 10.33 -22.12
N THR A 192 -11.10 9.47 -23.09
CA THR A 192 -12.11 8.96 -24.02
C THR A 192 -12.82 7.71 -23.50
N LEU A 193 -14.11 7.55 -23.83
CA LEU A 193 -14.89 6.36 -23.47
C LEU A 193 -14.29 5.07 -24.05
N LYS A 194 -13.69 5.12 -25.25
CA LYS A 194 -13.02 3.97 -25.87
C LYS A 194 -11.86 3.47 -25.01
N GLN A 195 -11.02 4.38 -24.50
CA GLN A 195 -9.88 4.04 -23.63
C GLN A 195 -10.35 3.46 -22.30
N LYS A 196 -11.40 4.04 -21.69
CA LYS A 196 -12.01 3.52 -20.45
C LYS A 196 -12.55 2.10 -20.64
N LYS A 197 -13.26 1.84 -21.75
CA LYS A 197 -13.75 0.50 -22.09
C LYS A 197 -12.60 -0.49 -22.31
N GLN A 198 -11.56 -0.10 -23.05
CA GLN A 198 -10.39 -0.95 -23.28
C GLN A 198 -9.70 -1.32 -21.96
N TYR A 199 -9.50 -0.35 -21.07
CA TYR A 199 -8.95 -0.58 -19.74
C TYR A 199 -9.82 -1.53 -18.92
N ALA A 200 -11.12 -1.25 -18.82
CA ALA A 200 -12.04 -2.04 -17.99
C ALA A 200 -12.15 -3.49 -18.48
N ILE A 201 -12.27 -3.70 -19.80
CA ILE A 201 -12.29 -5.04 -20.40
C ILE A 201 -10.99 -5.77 -20.09
N CYS A 202 -9.84 -5.12 -20.29
CA CYS A 202 -8.54 -5.73 -20.04
C CYS A 202 -8.31 -6.04 -18.55
N PHE A 203 -8.77 -5.17 -17.64
CA PHE A 203 -8.67 -5.37 -16.20
C PHE A 203 -9.50 -6.59 -15.79
N ILE A 204 -10.77 -6.63 -16.20
CA ILE A 204 -11.67 -7.75 -15.89
C ILE A 204 -11.12 -9.04 -16.49
N SER A 205 -10.69 -9.04 -17.76
CA SER A 205 -10.17 -10.24 -18.42
C SER A 205 -8.87 -10.73 -17.79
N ALA A 206 -7.96 -9.83 -17.40
CA ALA A 206 -6.73 -10.20 -16.70
C ALA A 206 -7.05 -10.80 -15.33
N LEU A 207 -7.89 -10.14 -14.53
CA LEU A 207 -8.24 -10.61 -13.19
C LEU A 207 -8.97 -11.96 -13.23
N THR A 208 -9.93 -12.15 -14.14
CA THR A 208 -10.63 -13.42 -14.30
C THR A 208 -9.69 -14.52 -14.78
N SER A 209 -8.76 -14.21 -15.71
CA SER A 209 -7.76 -15.19 -16.15
C SER A 209 -6.85 -15.64 -15.00
N MET A 210 -6.41 -14.70 -14.15
CA MET A 210 -5.55 -15.00 -13.01
C MET A 210 -6.27 -15.86 -11.97
N TYR A 211 -7.52 -15.51 -11.62
CA TYR A 211 -8.32 -16.34 -10.72
C TYR A 211 -8.65 -17.70 -11.34
N GLY A 212 -8.92 -17.76 -12.65
CA GLY A 212 -9.15 -19.01 -13.36
C GLY A 212 -7.93 -19.94 -13.31
N VAL A 213 -6.73 -19.44 -13.61
CA VAL A 213 -5.49 -20.22 -13.50
C VAL A 213 -5.23 -20.63 -12.04
N SER A 214 -5.50 -19.74 -11.08
CA SER A 214 -5.34 -20.05 -9.65
C SER A 214 -6.27 -21.17 -9.19
N TYR A 215 -7.51 -21.17 -9.68
CA TYR A 215 -8.50 -22.20 -9.41
C TYR A 215 -8.10 -23.56 -9.98
N LEU A 216 -7.47 -23.58 -11.17
CA LEU A 216 -6.91 -24.80 -11.75
C LEU A 216 -5.72 -25.34 -10.94
N ILE A 217 -4.91 -24.48 -10.32
CA ILE A 217 -3.78 -24.88 -9.47
C ILE A 217 -4.30 -25.43 -8.14
N ASN A 218 -5.19 -24.69 -7.47
CA ASN A 218 -5.76 -25.10 -6.21
C ASN A 218 -7.10 -24.38 -5.98
N PRO A 219 -8.25 -25.06 -6.05
CA PRO A 219 -9.56 -24.42 -5.91
C PRO A 219 -9.84 -23.92 -4.48
N ASN A 220 -9.20 -24.50 -3.47
CA ASN A 220 -9.44 -24.17 -2.06
C ASN A 220 -8.93 -22.77 -1.67
N PHE A 221 -8.15 -22.10 -2.54
CA PHE A 221 -7.65 -20.75 -2.29
C PHE A 221 -8.76 -19.70 -2.12
N ILE A 222 -9.94 -19.93 -2.72
CA ILE A 222 -11.09 -19.03 -2.56
C ILE A 222 -11.48 -19.00 -1.08
N ASP A 223 -11.63 -20.16 -0.45
CA ASP A 223 -12.04 -20.26 0.94
C ASP A 223 -10.93 -19.88 1.91
N ASN A 224 -9.69 -20.30 1.61
CA ASN A 224 -8.55 -20.16 2.51
C ASN A 224 -7.89 -18.80 2.46
N VAL A 225 -7.95 -18.10 1.32
CA VAL A 225 -7.28 -16.80 1.15
C VAL A 225 -8.32 -15.69 1.06
N ILE A 226 -9.18 -15.75 0.04
CA ILE A 226 -10.12 -14.65 -0.25
C ILE A 226 -11.19 -14.56 0.85
N LEU A 227 -11.92 -15.65 1.08
CA LEU A 227 -13.02 -15.68 2.03
C LEU A 227 -12.51 -15.60 3.47
N SER A 228 -11.36 -16.21 3.78
CA SER A 228 -10.73 -16.10 5.10
C SER A 228 -10.28 -14.68 5.41
N SER A 229 -9.78 -13.95 4.41
CA SER A 229 -9.47 -12.52 4.56
C SER A 229 -10.74 -11.69 4.77
N VAL A 230 -11.72 -11.79 3.86
CA VAL A 230 -12.95 -10.97 3.86
C VAL A 230 -13.84 -11.26 5.07
N LEU A 231 -13.99 -12.53 5.45
CA LEU A 231 -14.77 -12.91 6.63
C LEU A 231 -13.95 -12.86 7.91
N PHE A 232 -12.69 -12.41 7.88
CA PHE A 232 -11.82 -12.35 9.05
C PHE A 232 -11.87 -13.65 9.87
N LYS A 233 -11.64 -14.78 9.20
CA LYS A 233 -11.69 -16.12 9.84
C LYS A 233 -10.52 -16.31 10.79
N GLU A 234 -9.36 -15.80 10.44
CA GLU A 234 -8.15 -15.86 11.27
C GLU A 234 -8.05 -14.64 12.19
N GLN A 235 -8.60 -14.77 13.39
CA GLN A 235 -8.51 -13.73 14.41
C GLN A 235 -7.11 -13.73 15.02
N TYR A 236 -6.24 -12.86 14.50
CA TYR A 236 -4.87 -12.70 14.96
C TYR A 236 -4.60 -11.22 15.32
N PRO A 237 -3.89 -10.93 16.42
CA PRO A 237 -3.52 -9.56 16.77
C PRO A 237 -2.74 -8.90 15.64
N ASN A 238 -3.17 -7.73 15.17
CA ASN A 238 -2.47 -7.00 14.13
C ASN A 238 -2.60 -5.49 14.38
N ILE A 239 -2.11 -4.65 13.47
CA ILE A 239 -2.19 -3.20 13.62
C ILE A 239 -3.54 -2.58 13.17
N GLY A 240 -4.47 -3.40 12.70
CA GLY A 240 -5.78 -3.00 12.22
C GLY A 240 -6.85 -2.95 13.32
N LEU A 241 -8.01 -2.39 12.96
CA LEU A 241 -9.13 -2.20 13.89
C LEU A 241 -9.91 -3.50 14.20
N TRP A 242 -9.77 -4.52 13.35
CA TRP A 242 -10.68 -5.67 13.36
C TRP A 242 -10.43 -6.63 14.51
N TRP A 243 -9.16 -6.97 14.76
CA TRP A 243 -8.82 -8.12 15.60
C TRP A 243 -9.43 -8.01 17.00
N TYR A 244 -9.17 -6.91 17.71
CA TYR A 244 -9.63 -6.72 19.07
C TYR A 244 -11.15 -6.50 19.12
N PHE A 245 -11.69 -5.70 18.19
CA PHE A 245 -13.12 -5.43 18.11
C PHE A 245 -13.94 -6.72 17.94
N PHE A 246 -13.52 -7.62 17.04
CA PHE A 246 -14.21 -8.89 16.82
C PHE A 246 -13.90 -9.96 17.87
N THR A 247 -12.81 -9.84 18.62
CA THR A 247 -12.53 -10.70 19.78
C THR A 247 -13.50 -10.41 20.92
N GLU A 248 -13.72 -9.14 21.25
CA GLU A 248 -14.62 -8.70 22.33
C GLU A 248 -16.11 -8.80 21.97
N MET A 249 -16.45 -8.87 20.70
CA MET A 249 -17.83 -8.89 20.23
C MET A 249 -18.51 -10.26 20.42
N PHE A 250 -19.75 -10.23 20.90
CA PHE A 250 -20.66 -11.38 20.94
C PHE A 250 -20.85 -12.01 19.56
N GLN A 251 -20.89 -13.34 19.50
CA GLN A 251 -20.81 -14.11 18.27
C GLN A 251 -21.97 -13.82 17.30
N GLU A 252 -23.15 -13.57 17.84
CA GLU A 252 -24.40 -13.30 17.12
C GLU A 252 -24.30 -12.06 16.23
N TYR A 253 -23.52 -11.05 16.64
CA TYR A 253 -23.38 -9.79 15.91
C TYR A 253 -22.18 -9.76 14.94
N ARG A 254 -21.24 -10.70 15.06
CA ARG A 254 -19.97 -10.66 14.31
C ARG A 254 -20.20 -10.60 12.79
N ASN A 255 -21.13 -11.39 12.26
CA ASN A 255 -21.37 -11.43 10.82
C ASN A 255 -21.92 -10.10 10.28
N PHE A 256 -22.81 -9.44 11.03
CA PHE A 256 -23.33 -8.12 10.69
C PHE A 256 -22.19 -7.09 10.65
N PHE A 257 -21.35 -7.03 11.69
CA PHE A 257 -20.26 -6.06 11.74
C PHE A 257 -19.14 -6.35 10.73
N LYS A 258 -18.87 -7.62 10.39
CA LYS A 258 -17.95 -7.98 9.29
C LYS A 258 -18.44 -7.43 7.95
N PHE A 259 -19.75 -7.49 7.70
CA PHE A 259 -20.34 -6.87 6.51
C PHE A 259 -20.16 -5.35 6.53
N VAL A 260 -20.47 -4.70 7.66
CA VAL A 260 -20.33 -3.25 7.84
C VAL A 260 -18.89 -2.78 7.64
N PHE A 261 -17.91 -3.42 8.29
CA PHE A 261 -16.50 -3.02 8.19
C PHE A 261 -15.93 -3.24 6.78
N ASN A 262 -16.30 -4.32 6.08
CA ASN A 262 -15.98 -4.47 4.66
C ASN A 262 -16.61 -3.35 3.82
N GLY A 263 -17.87 -2.96 4.11
CA GLY A 263 -18.52 -1.83 3.47
C GLY A 263 -17.76 -0.51 3.66
N TYR A 264 -17.25 -0.26 4.87
CA TYR A 264 -16.42 0.93 5.16
C TYR A 264 -15.13 0.99 4.33
N CYS A 265 -14.53 -0.15 3.96
CA CYS A 265 -13.38 -0.16 3.06
C CYS A 265 -13.72 0.47 1.69
N TYR A 266 -14.97 0.35 1.24
CA TYR A 266 -15.39 0.77 -0.10
C TYR A 266 -16.27 2.02 -0.15
N ILE A 267 -16.72 2.53 1.00
CA ILE A 267 -17.70 3.64 1.06
C ILE A 267 -17.22 4.92 0.37
N PHE A 268 -15.90 5.19 0.36
CA PHE A 268 -15.31 6.36 -0.31
C PHE A 268 -14.81 6.12 -1.73
N VAL A 269 -14.96 4.92 -2.29
CA VAL A 269 -14.52 4.63 -3.67
C VAL A 269 -15.22 5.53 -4.68
N ILE A 270 -16.56 5.62 -4.62
CA ILE A 270 -17.34 6.46 -5.54
C ILE A 270 -17.15 7.97 -5.25
N PRO A 271 -17.26 8.44 -3.99
CA PRO A 271 -17.00 9.85 -3.68
C PRO A 271 -15.63 10.35 -4.16
N ILE A 272 -14.55 9.61 -3.92
CA ILE A 272 -13.19 9.98 -4.36
C ILE A 272 -13.08 9.96 -5.88
N PHE A 273 -13.66 8.94 -6.53
CA PHE A 273 -13.70 8.84 -7.99
C PHE A 273 -14.37 10.05 -8.64
N LEU A 274 -15.45 10.57 -8.05
CA LEU A 274 -16.18 11.72 -8.60
C LEU A 274 -15.51 13.05 -8.25
N ARG A 275 -15.14 13.27 -6.98
CA ARG A 275 -14.65 14.57 -6.50
C ARG A 275 -13.27 14.94 -7.03
N PHE A 276 -12.35 13.96 -7.09
CA PHE A 276 -10.94 14.20 -7.41
C PHE A 276 -10.55 13.70 -8.80
N LYS A 277 -11.50 13.69 -9.74
CA LYS A 277 -11.29 13.26 -11.13
C LYS A 277 -10.15 14.01 -11.83
N SER A 278 -9.93 15.29 -11.52
CA SER A 278 -8.86 16.10 -12.09
C SER A 278 -7.46 15.74 -11.57
N TYR A 279 -7.38 15.04 -10.43
CA TYR A 279 -6.14 14.67 -9.75
C TYR A 279 -6.10 13.16 -9.47
N PRO A 280 -6.15 12.29 -10.50
CA PRO A 280 -6.38 10.86 -10.33
C PRO A 280 -5.23 10.12 -9.61
N LEU A 281 -3.99 10.63 -9.68
CA LEU A 281 -2.85 10.05 -8.94
C LEU A 281 -3.02 10.23 -7.43
N GLN A 282 -3.26 11.47 -6.99
CA GLN A 282 -3.49 11.76 -5.58
C GLN A 282 -4.77 11.11 -5.08
N ALA A 283 -5.83 11.08 -5.90
CA ALA A 283 -7.08 10.39 -5.58
C ALA A 283 -6.84 8.88 -5.29
N ALA A 284 -5.98 8.22 -6.07
CA ALA A 284 -5.64 6.83 -5.82
C ALA A 284 -4.94 6.64 -4.47
N MET A 285 -4.04 7.55 -4.06
CA MET A 285 -3.40 7.47 -2.75
C MET A 285 -4.31 7.79 -1.59
N ILE A 286 -5.22 8.76 -1.74
CA ILE A 286 -6.25 9.06 -0.74
C ILE A 286 -7.12 7.81 -0.53
N LEU A 287 -7.55 7.16 -1.62
CA LEU A 287 -8.34 5.93 -1.53
C LEU A 287 -7.55 4.76 -0.94
N PHE A 288 -6.28 4.58 -1.34
CA PHE A 288 -5.42 3.54 -0.76
C PHE A 288 -5.27 3.74 0.75
N THR A 289 -5.00 4.97 1.20
CA THR A 289 -4.89 5.31 2.62
C THR A 289 -6.19 5.02 3.37
N TRP A 290 -7.34 5.38 2.80
CA TRP A 290 -8.65 5.05 3.36
C TRP A 290 -8.85 3.54 3.53
N ILE A 291 -8.57 2.76 2.48
CA ILE A 291 -8.70 1.30 2.51
C ILE A 291 -7.78 0.70 3.58
N THR A 292 -6.53 1.11 3.65
CA THR A 292 -5.56 0.61 4.64
C THR A 292 -6.01 0.86 6.08
N MET A 293 -6.71 1.97 6.37
CA MET A 293 -7.23 2.23 7.72
C MET A 293 -8.30 1.23 8.16
N PHE A 294 -9.14 0.75 7.24
CA PHE A 294 -10.33 -0.03 7.55
C PHE A 294 -10.25 -1.50 7.15
N LYS A 295 -9.24 -1.93 6.38
CA LYS A 295 -9.10 -3.33 5.99
C LYS A 295 -8.72 -4.24 7.18
N PRO A 296 -9.01 -5.54 7.14
CA PRO A 296 -8.81 -6.45 8.28
C PRO A 296 -7.36 -6.73 8.67
N TYR A 297 -6.45 -6.75 7.69
CA TYR A 297 -5.05 -7.12 7.88
C TYR A 297 -4.12 -6.04 7.30
N PRO A 298 -4.11 -4.81 7.85
CA PRO A 298 -3.17 -3.78 7.42
C PRO A 298 -1.77 -4.07 7.91
N THR A 299 -0.77 -3.53 7.21
CA THR A 299 0.65 -3.69 7.56
C THR A 299 1.37 -2.35 7.59
N VAL A 300 2.43 -2.24 8.40
CA VAL A 300 3.27 -1.03 8.47
C VAL A 300 4.01 -0.76 7.15
N GLY A 301 4.20 -1.79 6.31
CA GLY A 301 4.70 -1.59 4.94
C GLY A 301 3.83 -0.63 4.13
N GLU A 302 2.50 -0.71 4.28
CA GLU A 302 1.56 0.21 3.64
C GLU A 302 1.71 1.64 4.14
N LEU A 303 1.89 1.81 5.46
CA LEU A 303 2.21 3.13 6.02
C LEU A 303 3.49 3.69 5.39
N GLY A 304 4.52 2.85 5.22
CA GLY A 304 5.75 3.24 4.53
C GLY A 304 5.48 3.78 3.13
N PHE A 305 4.66 3.09 2.34
CA PHE A 305 4.26 3.56 1.01
C PHE A 305 3.41 4.85 1.07
N ILE A 306 2.43 4.92 1.98
CA ILE A 306 1.57 6.09 2.20
C ILE A 306 2.41 7.33 2.53
N LEU A 307 3.33 7.24 3.50
CA LEU A 307 4.18 8.37 3.90
C LEU A 307 5.13 8.79 2.78
N THR A 308 5.68 7.84 2.04
CA THR A 308 6.56 8.12 0.88
C THR A 308 5.81 8.91 -0.19
N ALA A 309 4.60 8.48 -0.53
CA ALA A 309 3.73 9.18 -1.47
C ALA A 309 3.24 10.52 -0.91
N PHE A 310 2.90 10.58 0.38
CA PHE A 310 2.42 11.78 1.06
C PHE A 310 3.42 12.93 0.93
N VAL A 311 4.67 12.70 1.33
CA VAL A 311 5.72 13.73 1.27
C VAL A 311 6.11 14.06 -0.18
N SER A 312 5.95 13.10 -1.11
CA SER A 312 6.41 13.28 -2.50
C SER A 312 5.38 13.93 -3.42
N TRP A 313 4.08 13.67 -3.20
CA TRP A 313 2.99 13.99 -4.13
C TRP A 313 2.01 15.03 -3.62
N PHE A 314 2.11 15.41 -2.34
CA PHE A 314 1.27 16.42 -1.70
C PHE A 314 2.12 17.57 -1.18
N ASP A 315 1.53 18.75 -1.10
CA ASP A 315 2.18 19.97 -0.64
C ASP A 315 2.20 20.04 0.89
N MET A 316 3.39 19.81 1.44
CA MET A 316 3.65 19.81 2.88
C MET A 316 3.65 21.21 3.52
N ASN A 317 3.66 22.29 2.72
CA ASN A 317 3.65 23.66 3.24
C ASN A 317 2.26 24.09 3.73
N VAL A 318 1.21 23.54 3.12
CA VAL A 318 -0.20 23.83 3.44
C VAL A 318 -0.65 23.15 4.74
N ILE A 319 0.06 22.09 5.14
CA ILE A 319 -0.31 21.24 6.26
C ILE A 319 0.32 21.82 7.54
N GLU A 320 -0.50 22.55 8.30
CA GLU A 320 -0.09 23.20 9.56
C GLU A 320 0.28 22.19 10.65
N ASN A 321 -0.53 21.14 10.83
CA ASN A 321 -0.38 20.18 11.93
C ASN A 321 0.60 19.03 11.62
N LYS A 322 1.56 19.24 10.71
CA LYS A 322 2.52 18.21 10.26
C LYS A 322 3.39 17.65 11.39
N LEU A 323 3.74 18.48 12.37
CA LEU A 323 4.54 18.04 13.53
C LEU A 323 3.73 17.08 14.42
N ILE A 324 2.49 17.44 14.75
CA ILE A 324 1.60 16.60 15.58
C ILE A 324 1.34 15.26 14.87
N MET A 325 1.03 15.31 13.58
CA MET A 325 0.83 14.13 12.75
C MET A 325 2.06 13.20 12.77
N GLY A 326 3.26 13.76 12.54
CA GLY A 326 4.50 13.00 12.55
C GLY A 326 4.82 12.38 13.91
N LEU A 327 4.68 13.17 15.00
CA LEU A 327 4.91 12.69 16.35
C LEU A 327 3.94 11.57 16.74
N LEU A 328 2.66 11.66 16.34
CA LEU A 328 1.65 10.67 16.69
C LEU A 328 1.90 9.34 15.96
N VAL A 329 2.28 9.39 14.67
CA VAL A 329 2.70 8.20 13.93
C VAL A 329 3.96 7.58 14.57
N MET A 330 5.00 8.38 14.85
CA MET A 330 6.23 7.90 15.48
C MET A 330 5.99 7.30 16.86
N HIS A 331 5.15 7.95 17.67
CA HIS A 331 4.75 7.47 18.98
C HIS A 331 4.07 6.10 18.88
N SER A 332 3.17 5.92 17.92
CA SER A 332 2.53 4.62 17.68
C SER A 332 3.52 3.54 17.23
N LEU A 333 4.43 3.85 16.30
CA LEU A 333 5.42 2.89 15.78
C LEU A 333 6.42 2.42 16.83
N VAL A 334 6.77 3.28 17.79
CA VAL A 334 7.67 2.91 18.89
C VAL A 334 6.95 2.07 19.94
N LEU A 335 5.72 2.42 20.32
CA LEU A 335 5.02 1.75 21.41
C LEU A 335 4.30 0.46 21.00
N LEU A 336 3.87 0.32 19.74
CA LEU A 336 3.25 -0.91 19.24
C LEU A 336 4.12 -2.17 19.50
N PRO A 337 5.40 -2.24 19.10
CA PRO A 337 6.23 -3.42 19.36
C PRO A 337 6.51 -3.60 20.86
N VAL A 338 6.63 -2.51 21.62
CA VAL A 338 6.86 -2.56 23.07
C VAL A 338 5.68 -3.19 23.80
N PHE A 339 4.45 -2.71 23.54
CA PHE A 339 3.27 -3.26 24.19
C PHE A 339 2.93 -4.66 23.68
N TYR A 340 3.20 -4.96 22.40
CA TYR A 340 3.07 -6.32 21.89
C TYR A 340 3.98 -7.28 22.67
N HIS A 341 5.25 -6.91 22.83
CA HIS A 341 6.22 -7.74 23.56
C HIS A 341 5.87 -7.90 25.05
N LEU A 342 5.49 -6.81 25.72
CA LEU A 342 5.07 -6.86 27.12
C LEU A 342 3.84 -7.77 27.32
N TRP A 343 2.92 -7.78 26.36
CA TRP A 343 1.75 -8.64 26.40
C TRP A 343 2.08 -10.10 26.06
N ILE A 344 2.64 -10.37 24.88
CA ILE A 344 2.79 -11.74 24.37
C ILE A 344 4.03 -12.44 24.91
N THR A 345 5.17 -11.76 25.00
CA THR A 345 6.43 -12.40 25.40
C THR A 345 6.64 -12.36 26.90
N VAL A 346 6.48 -11.18 27.52
CA VAL A 346 6.74 -11.01 28.96
C VAL A 346 5.52 -11.43 29.80
N GLY A 347 4.31 -11.33 29.26
CA GLY A 347 3.07 -11.66 29.96
C GLY A 347 2.67 -10.65 31.05
N SER A 348 3.35 -9.50 31.13
CA SER A 348 3.08 -8.46 32.13
C SER A 348 2.11 -7.39 31.62
N GLY A 349 1.90 -7.31 30.29
CA GLY A 349 1.01 -6.34 29.63
C GLY A 349 -0.35 -6.93 29.27
N ASN A 350 -1.38 -6.09 29.24
CA ASN A 350 -2.72 -6.42 28.74
C ASN A 350 -2.83 -6.09 27.23
N SER A 351 -3.55 -6.92 26.46
CA SER A 351 -3.88 -6.70 25.04
C SER A 351 -4.49 -5.33 24.77
N ASN A 352 -5.21 -4.77 25.75
CA ASN A 352 -5.82 -3.45 25.68
C ASN A 352 -4.78 -2.34 25.41
N PHE A 353 -3.56 -2.44 25.95
CA PHE A 353 -2.52 -1.45 25.71
C PHE A 353 -2.02 -1.48 24.27
N PHE A 354 -1.83 -2.69 23.73
CA PHE A 354 -1.47 -2.85 22.32
C PHE A 354 -2.58 -2.30 21.43
N TYR A 355 -3.84 -2.65 21.69
CA TYR A 355 -4.97 -2.15 20.91
C TYR A 355 -5.15 -0.63 21.03
N ALA A 356 -4.96 -0.03 22.20
CA ALA A 356 -5.00 1.41 22.37
C ALA A 356 -3.98 2.11 21.45
N MET A 357 -2.78 1.54 21.31
CA MET A 357 -1.79 2.07 20.35
C MET A 357 -2.18 1.84 18.89
N THR A 358 -2.91 0.77 18.55
CA THR A 358 -3.47 0.63 17.19
C THR A 358 -4.50 1.71 16.87
N LEU A 359 -5.30 2.14 17.85
CA LEU A 359 -6.24 3.25 17.68
C LEU A 359 -5.49 4.57 17.45
N VAL A 360 -4.43 4.82 18.24
CA VAL A 360 -3.55 5.99 18.03
C VAL A 360 -2.92 5.95 16.64
N TYR A 361 -2.41 4.79 16.21
CA TYR A 361 -1.87 4.61 14.85
C TYR A 361 -2.89 4.97 13.76
N VAL A 362 -4.14 4.49 13.88
CA VAL A 362 -5.21 4.81 12.91
C VAL A 362 -5.60 6.28 12.95
N ILE A 363 -5.61 6.93 14.12
CA ILE A 363 -5.78 8.39 14.22
C ILE A 363 -4.66 9.12 13.47
N GLY A 364 -3.41 8.64 13.58
CA GLY A 364 -2.27 9.17 12.82
C GLY A 364 -2.48 9.06 11.31
N LEU A 365 -2.92 7.89 10.84
CA LEU A 365 -3.29 7.70 9.43
C LEU A 365 -4.45 8.60 9.00
N ALA A 366 -5.46 8.81 9.85
CA ALA A 366 -6.57 9.72 9.58
C ALA A 366 -6.09 11.17 9.40
N LEU A 367 -5.15 11.62 10.25
CA LEU A 367 -4.53 12.95 10.11
C LEU A 367 -3.72 13.07 8.82
N VAL A 368 -2.97 12.03 8.43
CA VAL A 368 -2.27 11.99 7.13
C VAL A 368 -3.26 12.11 5.97
N LEU A 369 -4.36 11.35 6.02
CA LEU A 369 -5.42 11.40 5.00
C LEU A 369 -6.05 12.80 4.91
N LEU A 370 -6.36 13.43 6.04
CA LEU A 370 -6.87 14.80 6.08
C LEU A 370 -5.85 15.79 5.50
N GLY A 371 -4.56 15.61 5.79
CA GLY A 371 -3.49 16.38 5.18
C GLY A 371 -3.44 16.24 3.66
N MET A 372 -3.60 15.01 3.14
CA MET A 372 -3.67 14.75 1.70
C MET A 372 -4.84 15.49 1.05
N ILE A 373 -6.02 15.42 1.67
CA ILE A 373 -7.23 16.09 1.18
C ILE A 373 -7.06 17.62 1.22
N LYS A 374 -6.57 18.17 2.34
CA LYS A 374 -6.33 19.62 2.50
C LYS A 374 -5.38 20.14 1.42
N SER A 375 -4.27 19.44 1.21
CA SER A 375 -3.29 19.82 0.18
C SER A 375 -3.92 19.88 -1.22
N LEU A 376 -4.78 18.92 -1.54
CA LEU A 376 -5.41 18.85 -2.85
C LEU A 376 -6.49 19.92 -3.05
N LEU A 377 -7.31 20.16 -2.03
CA LEU A 377 -8.32 21.23 -2.05
C LEU A 377 -7.67 22.62 -2.14
N TYR A 378 -6.56 22.82 -1.44
CA TYR A 378 -5.80 24.07 -1.52
C TYR A 378 -5.19 24.28 -2.90
N LYS A 379 -4.65 23.21 -3.52
CA LYS A 379 -4.18 23.27 -4.91
C LYS A 379 -5.30 23.69 -5.87
N GLU A 380 -6.49 23.09 -5.72
CA GLU A 380 -7.67 23.45 -6.52
C GLU A 380 -8.07 24.91 -6.30
N TYR A 381 -8.05 25.39 -5.06
CA TYR A 381 -8.33 26.79 -4.72
C TYR A 381 -7.36 27.76 -5.42
N ILE A 382 -6.05 27.49 -5.40
CA ILE A 382 -5.05 28.32 -6.10
C ILE A 382 -5.30 28.30 -7.60
N THR A 383 -5.52 27.13 -8.21
CA THR A 383 -5.74 27.03 -9.66
C THR A 383 -7.00 27.74 -10.14
N ILE A 384 -7.97 27.96 -9.26
CA ILE A 384 -9.20 28.69 -9.61
C ILE A 384 -9.01 30.19 -9.38
N ASN A 385 -8.47 30.61 -8.23
CA ASN A 385 -8.48 32.03 -7.86
C ASN A 385 -7.21 32.79 -8.27
N CYS A 386 -6.05 32.14 -8.40
CA CYS A 386 -4.80 32.83 -8.71
C CYS A 386 -4.42 32.77 -10.20
N ASP A 387 -4.97 31.83 -10.96
CA ASP A 387 -4.81 31.81 -12.43
C ASP A 387 -5.75 32.83 -13.13
N ASP A 388 -6.84 33.23 -12.48
CA ASP A 388 -7.78 34.26 -12.96
C ASP A 388 -7.22 35.69 -12.81
N ASP A 389 -6.37 35.96 -11.81
CA ASP A 389 -5.72 37.29 -11.63
C ASP A 389 -4.69 37.61 -12.73
N ASN A 390 -4.23 36.61 -13.51
CA ASN A 390 -3.43 36.83 -14.72
C ASN A 390 -4.28 36.94 -16.00
N ASN A 391 -5.59 36.69 -15.91
CA ASN A 391 -6.56 36.76 -17.00
C ASN A 391 -7.73 37.68 -16.60
N GLU A 392 -7.43 38.91 -16.16
CA GLU A 392 -8.43 39.98 -16.12
C GLU A 392 -8.89 40.32 -17.55
N ASP A 393 -9.83 39.52 -18.04
CA ASP A 393 -10.94 39.90 -18.93
C ASP A 393 -11.73 38.63 -19.33
N SER A 394 -12.48 38.01 -18.40
CA SER A 394 -13.83 37.49 -18.72
C SER A 394 -14.56 36.86 -17.53
N THR A 395 -15.61 37.56 -17.12
CA THR A 395 -16.89 37.05 -16.62
C THR A 395 -16.93 36.25 -15.30
N SER A 396 -17.58 36.91 -14.35
CA SER A 396 -18.08 36.42 -13.08
C SER A 396 -18.81 35.07 -13.14
N GLY A 397 -18.53 34.23 -12.14
CA GLY A 397 -19.53 33.30 -11.60
C GLY A 397 -19.07 31.86 -11.38
N LYS A 398 -18.31 31.63 -10.29
CA LYS A 398 -18.42 30.43 -9.44
C LYS A 398 -17.63 30.61 -8.15
N LYS A 399 -18.20 31.34 -7.17
CA LYS A 399 -17.70 31.28 -5.78
C LYS A 399 -18.00 29.90 -5.23
N LEU A 400 -16.96 29.08 -5.05
CA LEU A 400 -17.07 27.85 -4.25
C LEU A 400 -17.30 28.26 -2.79
N ASN A 401 -18.46 27.91 -2.23
CA ASN A 401 -18.68 27.92 -0.78
C ASN A 401 -17.86 26.76 -0.18
N LEU A 402 -16.59 27.02 0.13
CA LEU A 402 -15.80 26.16 1.00
C LEU A 402 -16.30 26.39 2.43
N VAL A 403 -17.20 25.52 2.90
CA VAL A 403 -17.35 25.29 4.33
C VAL A 403 -16.03 24.66 4.78
N CYS A 404 -15.21 25.44 5.49
CA CYS A 404 -14.09 24.91 6.25
C CYS A 404 -14.64 23.86 7.22
N VAL A 405 -14.25 22.60 7.04
CA VAL A 405 -14.43 21.53 8.02
C VAL A 405 -13.06 21.09 8.48
#